data_AF-A0A3A2J0X4-F1
#
_entry.id   AF-A0A3A2J0X4-F1
#
_cell.length_a   1.000
_cell.length_b   1.000
_cell.length_c   1.000
_cell.angle_alpha   90.00
_cell.angle_beta   90.00
_cell.angle_gamma   90.00
#
_symmetry.space_group_name_H-M   'P 1'
#
loop_
_entity.id
_entity.type
_entity.pdbx_description
1 polymer ?
#
loop_
_entity_poly.entity_id
_entity_poly.type
_entity_poly.pdbx_seq_one_letter_code
_entity_poly.pdbx_strand_id
1 'polypeptide(L)'
;MSTPAQMFDHELNPIKGWPSPYALDKALNVKSGEPAIYAGSVVSIDPTTGALRLGLIDNAMPLFAFQNSYDLDVVGDDGNLVGQGTSTPRINTLVAVGSYELESTQFVAGSYAPNAQLTSPAPAAANAGLLTSGAFGTNTICGIVSDGTLTNEFRKGVIRFWPVFLPHA
;
A
#
# COMPACT_ATOMS: atom_id res chain seq x y z
N MET A 1 -1.94 -28.51 -1.61
CA MET A 1 -2.56 -27.85 -0.46
C MET A 1 -1.84 -26.52 -0.31
N SER A 2 -2.48 -25.39 -0.60
CA SER A 2 -1.85 -24.09 -0.40
C SER A 2 -1.67 -23.88 1.10
N THR A 3 -0.46 -23.52 1.52
CA THR A 3 -0.23 -23.09 2.89
C THR A 3 -1.18 -21.94 3.21
N PRO A 4 -1.94 -21.99 4.32
CA PRO A 4 -2.77 -20.86 4.73
C PRO A 4 -1.90 -19.61 4.86
N ALA A 5 -2.33 -18.50 4.27
CA ALA A 5 -1.63 -17.22 4.41
C ALA A 5 -1.53 -16.87 5.90
N GLN A 6 -0.33 -16.56 6.34
CA GLN A 6 -0.05 -16.18 7.72
C GLN A 6 -0.19 -14.66 7.87
N MET A 7 -0.54 -14.19 9.07
CA MET A 7 -0.77 -12.76 9.33
C MET A 7 0.44 -11.87 8.99
N PHE A 8 1.64 -12.46 8.93
CA PHE A 8 2.89 -11.78 8.63
C PHE A 8 3.33 -11.90 7.17
N ASP A 9 2.54 -12.52 6.29
CA ASP A 9 2.88 -12.59 4.86
C ASP A 9 2.69 -11.24 4.15
N HIS A 10 1.74 -10.44 4.62
CA HIS A 10 1.32 -9.17 4.04
C HIS A 10 1.22 -8.11 5.12
N GLU A 11 2.18 -7.19 5.16
CA GLU A 11 2.29 -6.21 6.24
C GLU A 11 2.61 -4.82 5.71
N LEU A 12 2.06 -3.82 6.40
CA LEU A 12 2.51 -2.43 6.38
C LEU A 12 2.75 -1.99 7.82
N ASN A 13 4.00 -1.74 8.17
CA ASN A 13 4.40 -1.35 9.52
C ASN A 13 4.90 0.10 9.51
N PRO A 14 4.21 1.04 10.17
CA PRO A 14 4.77 2.36 10.42
C PRO A 14 5.87 2.26 11.47
N ILE A 15 7.12 2.43 11.05
CA ILE A 15 8.30 2.33 11.92
C ILE A 15 8.43 3.58 12.80
N LYS A 16 8.06 4.74 12.26
CA LYS A 16 8.17 6.02 12.96
C LYS A 16 7.18 7.05 12.44
N GLY A 17 6.73 7.95 13.32
CA GLY A 17 5.92 9.12 12.94
C GLY A 17 4.41 8.89 12.86
N TRP A 18 3.95 7.64 13.00
CA TRP A 18 2.54 7.27 13.06
C TRP A 18 2.26 6.40 14.30
N PRO A 19 1.11 6.60 14.98
CA PRO A 19 0.10 7.62 14.73
C PRO A 19 0.60 9.01 15.18
N SER A 20 0.23 10.05 14.42
CA SER A 20 0.46 11.45 14.81
C SER A 20 -0.74 12.31 14.40
N PRO A 21 -1.01 13.44 15.07
CA PRO A 21 -2.16 14.30 14.74
C PRO A 21 -2.06 14.95 13.35
N TYR A 22 -0.90 14.85 12.70
CA TYR A 22 -0.65 15.37 11.36
C TYR A 22 -0.49 14.25 10.33
N ALA A 23 -0.56 12.98 10.74
CA ALA A 23 -0.57 11.87 9.82
C ALA A 23 -1.90 11.85 9.06
N LEU A 24 -1.82 11.86 7.74
CA LEU A 24 -2.98 11.73 6.88
C LEU A 24 -3.26 10.25 6.64
N ASP A 25 -4.47 9.83 6.98
CA ASP A 25 -5.06 8.56 6.63
C ASP A 25 -6.38 8.75 5.87
N LYS A 26 -6.79 7.73 5.11
CA LYS A 26 -8.03 7.77 4.32
C LYS A 26 -8.64 6.37 4.22
N ALA A 27 -9.89 6.26 4.68
CA ALA A 27 -10.67 5.03 4.55
C ALA A 27 -11.62 5.08 3.35
N LEU A 28 -11.44 4.18 2.39
CA LEU A 28 -12.20 4.12 1.14
C LEU A 28 -12.60 2.68 0.80
N ASN A 29 -13.68 2.55 0.03
CA ASN A 29 -14.14 1.27 -0.48
C ASN A 29 -13.20 0.76 -1.59
N VAL A 30 -13.04 -0.55 -1.70
CA VAL A 30 -12.35 -1.20 -2.82
C VAL A 30 -13.25 -1.18 -4.07
N LYS A 31 -12.65 -0.88 -5.23
CA LYS A 31 -13.35 -0.88 -6.52
C LYS A 31 -13.90 -2.30 -6.80
N SER A 32 -15.15 -2.36 -7.26
CA SER A 32 -15.75 -3.65 -7.64
C SER A 32 -14.94 -4.34 -8.74
N GLY A 33 -14.67 -5.64 -8.57
CA GLY A 33 -13.88 -6.45 -9.50
C GLY A 33 -12.37 -6.24 -9.41
N GLU A 34 -11.88 -5.43 -8.47
CA GLU A 34 -10.45 -5.30 -8.22
C GLU A 34 -9.89 -6.60 -7.60
N PRO A 35 -8.66 -7.01 -7.96
CA PRO A 35 -7.97 -8.10 -7.27
C PRO A 35 -7.84 -7.84 -5.76
N ALA A 36 -7.50 -8.89 -5.00
CA ALA A 36 -7.21 -8.75 -3.58
C ALA A 36 -6.12 -7.69 -3.36
N ILE A 37 -6.38 -6.75 -2.46
CA ILE A 37 -5.41 -5.74 -2.04
C ILE A 37 -4.81 -6.23 -0.73
N TYR A 38 -3.50 -6.41 -0.71
CA TYR A 38 -2.78 -6.82 0.49
C TYR A 38 -2.30 -5.59 1.28
N ALA A 39 -2.20 -5.71 2.61
CA ALA A 39 -1.54 -4.71 3.43
C ALA A 39 -0.13 -4.47 2.90
N GLY A 40 0.25 -3.20 2.79
CA GLY A 40 1.51 -2.75 2.22
C GLY A 40 1.44 -2.38 0.74
N SER A 41 0.37 -2.76 0.04
CA SER A 41 0.21 -2.46 -1.39
C SER A 41 0.03 -0.97 -1.63
N VAL A 42 0.61 -0.48 -2.72
CA VAL A 42 0.34 0.84 -3.27
C VAL A 42 -1.01 0.82 -3.99
N VAL A 43 -1.89 1.73 -3.62
CA VAL A 43 -3.20 1.90 -4.23
C VAL A 43 -3.40 3.36 -4.65
N SER A 44 -4.32 3.56 -5.58
CA SER A 44 -4.75 4.88 -6.02
C SER A 44 -6.28 4.96 -6.07
N ILE A 45 -6.80 6.19 -6.04
CA ILE A 45 -8.24 6.43 -6.12
C ILE A 45 -8.64 6.42 -7.60
N ASP A 46 -9.52 5.51 -7.99
CA ASP A 46 -10.11 5.50 -9.32
C ASP A 46 -10.94 6.79 -9.53
N PRO A 47 -10.64 7.61 -10.55
CA PRO A 47 -11.30 8.91 -10.72
C PRO A 47 -12.77 8.79 -11.14
N THR A 48 -13.21 7.62 -11.59
CA THR A 48 -14.59 7.39 -12.04
C THR A 48 -15.48 6.92 -10.90
N THR A 49 -14.97 6.06 -10.03
CA THR A 49 -15.76 5.46 -8.93
C THR A 49 -15.48 6.08 -7.56
N GLY A 50 -14.35 6.77 -7.39
CA GLY A 50 -13.88 7.24 -6.10
C GLY A 50 -13.40 6.13 -5.15
N ALA A 51 -13.28 4.90 -5.65
CA ALA A 51 -12.88 3.72 -4.90
C ALA A 51 -11.38 3.41 -5.06
N LEU A 52 -10.82 2.63 -4.14
CA LEU A 52 -9.44 2.17 -4.19
C LEU A 52 -9.25 1.14 -5.30
N ARG A 53 -8.13 1.27 -6.00
CA ARG A 53 -7.66 0.34 -7.01
C ARG A 53 -6.17 0.06 -6.81
N LEU A 54 -5.75 -1.16 -7.13
CA LEU A 54 -4.38 -1.61 -6.98
C LEU A 54 -3.46 -0.95 -8.02
N GLY A 55 -2.27 -0.54 -7.58
CA GLY A 55 -1.29 0.15 -8.41
C GLY A 55 -1.51 1.66 -8.48
N LEU A 56 -0.57 2.33 -9.14
CA LEU A 56 -0.50 3.78 -9.18
C LEU A 56 -0.99 4.29 -10.54
N ILE A 57 -2.15 4.95 -10.55
CA ILE A 57 -2.57 5.75 -11.70
C ILE A 57 -1.57 6.91 -11.87
N ASP A 58 -1.18 7.21 -13.11
CA ASP A 58 -0.23 8.28 -13.41
C ASP A 58 -0.63 9.59 -12.72
N ASN A 59 0.30 10.13 -11.94
CA ASN A 59 0.18 11.35 -11.14
C ASN A 59 -0.96 11.37 -10.12
N ALA A 60 -1.61 10.24 -9.85
CA ALA A 60 -2.55 10.13 -8.74
C ALA A 60 -1.80 10.11 -7.40
N MET A 61 -2.44 10.65 -6.35
CA MET A 61 -1.89 10.60 -4.99
C MET A 61 -1.73 9.13 -4.55
N PRO A 62 -0.51 8.65 -4.26
CA PRO A 62 -0.30 7.30 -3.80
C PRO A 62 -0.81 7.14 -2.37
N LEU A 63 -1.42 5.98 -2.14
CA LEU A 63 -1.91 5.53 -0.85
C LEU A 63 -1.31 4.15 -0.56
N PHE A 64 -1.10 3.84 0.71
CA PHE A 64 -0.61 2.53 1.16
C PHE A 64 -1.70 1.82 1.95
N ALA A 65 -2.10 0.63 1.52
CA ALA A 65 -3.14 -0.16 2.20
C ALA A 65 -2.66 -0.61 3.58
N PHE A 66 -3.42 -0.29 4.63
CA PHE A 66 -3.07 -0.64 6.01
C PHE A 66 -3.52 -2.06 6.37
N GLN A 67 -4.62 -2.53 5.77
CA GLN A 67 -5.19 -3.86 5.97
C GLN A 67 -5.37 -4.60 4.64
N ASN A 68 -5.54 -5.92 4.70
CA ASN A 68 -5.92 -6.69 3.51
C ASN A 68 -7.40 -6.46 3.18
N SER A 69 -7.77 -6.52 1.90
CA SER A 69 -9.15 -6.32 1.44
C SER A 69 -10.14 -7.40 1.90
N TYR A 70 -9.66 -8.48 2.50
CA TYR A 70 -10.45 -9.63 2.96
C TYR A 70 -10.31 -9.87 4.46
N ASP A 71 -9.64 -8.98 5.20
CA ASP A 71 -9.58 -9.08 6.65
C ASP A 71 -10.98 -8.87 7.26
N LEU A 72 -11.24 -9.52 8.39
CA LEU A 72 -12.55 -9.49 9.07
C LEU A 72 -12.92 -8.12 9.62
N ASP A 73 -11.93 -7.23 9.81
CA ASP A 73 -12.14 -5.83 10.21
C ASP A 73 -12.36 -4.88 9.01
N VAL A 74 -12.16 -5.38 7.78
CA VAL A 74 -12.35 -4.66 6.51
C VAL A 74 -13.66 -5.06 5.81
N VAL A 75 -14.04 -6.35 5.91
CA VAL A 75 -15.25 -6.90 5.29
C VAL A 75 -16.31 -7.18 6.35
N GLY A 76 -17.53 -6.69 6.14
CA GLY A 76 -18.68 -7.10 6.95
C GLY A 76 -19.18 -8.48 6.52
N ASP A 77 -19.25 -9.43 7.46
CA ASP A 77 -19.90 -10.73 7.25
C ASP A 77 -21.41 -10.67 7.54
N ASP A 78 -22.20 -11.51 6.86
CA ASP A 78 -23.64 -11.68 7.10
C ASP A 78 -23.86 -12.32 8.49
N GLY A 79 -24.11 -11.47 9.49
CA GLY A 79 -24.39 -11.89 10.87
C GLY A 79 -23.52 -11.23 11.95
N ASN A 80 -22.53 -10.41 11.57
CA ASN A 80 -21.73 -9.63 12.52
C ASN A 80 -22.27 -8.20 12.69
N LEU A 81 -22.10 -7.62 13.88
CA LEU A 81 -22.35 -6.20 14.16
C LEU A 81 -21.22 -5.35 13.54
N VAL A 82 -21.28 -5.23 12.21
CA VAL A 82 -20.76 -4.14 11.36
C VAL A 82 -19.26 -3.83 11.50
N GLY A 83 -18.45 -4.39 10.60
CA GLY A 83 -17.29 -3.66 10.05
C GLY A 83 -17.79 -2.45 9.27
N GLN A 84 -17.20 -1.27 9.48
CA GLN A 84 -17.49 0.07 8.91
C GLN A 84 -18.62 0.27 7.84
N GLY A 85 -19.82 -0.30 8.04
CA GLY A 85 -21.08 0.07 7.38
C GLY A 85 -21.32 -0.37 5.94
N THR A 86 -20.51 -1.20 5.28
CA THR A 86 -20.75 -1.56 3.86
C THR A 86 -20.44 -3.02 3.52
N SER A 87 -21.25 -3.63 2.64
CA SER A 87 -20.97 -4.94 2.00
C SER A 87 -19.75 -4.91 1.08
N THR A 88 -19.18 -3.72 0.85
CA THR A 88 -17.97 -3.51 0.08
C THR A 88 -16.79 -3.34 1.05
N PRO A 89 -15.65 -4.02 0.83
CA PRO A 89 -14.46 -3.88 1.67
C PRO A 89 -14.03 -2.41 1.80
N ARG A 90 -13.85 -1.91 3.02
CA ARG A 90 -13.41 -0.54 3.28
C ARG A 90 -12.06 -0.54 4.00
N ILE A 91 -11.01 -0.19 3.27
CA ILE A 91 -9.61 -0.27 3.74
C ILE A 91 -9.16 1.10 4.24
N ASN A 92 -8.48 1.14 5.40
CA ASN A 92 -7.75 2.33 5.80
C ASN A 92 -6.41 2.41 5.05
N THR A 93 -6.02 3.62 4.66
CA THR A 93 -4.80 3.84 3.90
C THR A 93 -3.98 4.97 4.47
N LEU A 94 -2.65 4.87 4.32
CA LEU A 94 -1.71 5.93 4.65
C LEU A 94 -1.36 6.71 3.37
N VAL A 95 -1.46 8.04 3.41
CA VAL A 95 -1.22 8.91 2.25
C VAL A 95 0.27 9.20 2.04
N ALA A 96 0.78 9.13 0.81
CA ALA A 96 2.21 9.28 0.52
C ALA A 96 2.84 10.67 0.79
N VAL A 97 2.06 11.64 1.27
CA VAL A 97 2.56 12.93 1.77
C VAL A 97 2.67 12.99 3.30
N GLY A 98 2.43 11.89 3.99
CA GLY A 98 2.52 11.80 5.44
C GLY A 98 3.96 11.78 5.96
N SER A 99 4.18 12.40 7.12
CA SER A 99 5.50 12.47 7.79
C SER A 99 5.75 11.25 8.67
N TYR A 100 5.88 10.08 8.05
CA TYR A 100 6.19 8.83 8.73
C TYR A 100 7.19 8.00 7.91
N GLU A 101 7.75 6.97 8.54
CA GLU A 101 8.55 5.94 7.88
C GLU A 101 7.75 4.65 7.85
N LEU A 102 7.70 4.00 6.69
CA LEU A 102 6.94 2.78 6.47
C LEU A 102 7.88 1.62 6.13
N GLU A 103 7.46 0.43 6.53
CA GLU A 103 8.04 -0.84 6.13
C GLU A 103 6.93 -1.67 5.46
N SER A 104 7.20 -2.21 4.27
CA SER A 104 6.21 -2.99 3.50
C SER A 104 6.80 -4.31 3.01
N THR A 105 5.99 -5.37 3.06
CA THR A 105 6.29 -6.65 2.39
C THR A 105 5.88 -6.68 0.91
N GLN A 106 5.11 -5.68 0.45
CA GLN A 106 4.58 -5.62 -0.91
C GLN A 106 5.55 -4.88 -1.85
N PHE A 107 6.63 -5.54 -2.21
CA PHE A 107 7.62 -5.02 -3.16
C PHE A 107 8.12 -6.12 -4.11
N VAL A 108 8.58 -5.71 -5.29
CA VAL A 108 9.24 -6.62 -6.23
C VAL A 108 10.61 -6.98 -5.67
N ALA A 109 10.86 -8.28 -5.49
CA ALA A 109 12.13 -8.78 -4.97
C ALA A 109 13.32 -8.21 -5.76
N GLY A 110 14.28 -7.62 -5.05
CA GLY A 110 15.40 -6.90 -5.64
C GLY A 110 16.25 -6.24 -4.57
N SER A 111 17.28 -5.49 -4.99
CA SER A 111 18.09 -4.68 -4.09
C SER A 111 17.72 -3.21 -4.27
N TYR A 112 17.40 -2.56 -3.15
CA TYR A 112 17.01 -1.17 -3.12
C TYR A 112 18.00 -0.43 -2.22
N ALA A 113 18.80 0.45 -2.80
CA ALA A 113 19.75 1.25 -2.04
C ALA A 113 19.03 2.38 -1.30
N PRO A 114 19.52 2.81 -0.12
CA PRO A 114 19.11 4.06 0.50
C PRO A 114 19.09 5.22 -0.51
N ASN A 115 18.05 6.06 -0.44
CA ASN A 115 17.74 7.16 -1.36
C ASN A 115 17.28 6.76 -2.77
N ALA A 116 17.15 5.47 -3.08
CA ALA A 116 16.54 5.03 -4.33
C ALA A 116 15.05 5.41 -4.37
N GLN A 117 14.55 5.71 -5.56
CA GLN A 117 13.17 6.11 -5.77
C GLN A 117 12.28 4.89 -5.89
N LEU A 118 11.10 4.95 -5.28
CA LEU A 118 10.08 3.93 -5.37
C LEU A 118 8.87 4.43 -6.16
N THR A 119 8.34 3.54 -6.99
CA THR A 119 7.07 3.70 -7.69
C THR A 119 6.27 2.42 -7.57
N SER A 120 5.06 2.40 -8.13
CA SER A 120 4.31 1.17 -8.34
C SER A 120 3.80 1.12 -9.78
N PRO A 121 3.79 -0.06 -10.42
CA PRO A 121 3.22 -0.21 -11.75
C PRO A 121 1.76 0.25 -11.83
N ALA A 122 1.37 0.67 -13.03
CA ALA A 122 0.01 1.08 -13.33
C ALA A 122 -1.02 -0.01 -12.99
N PRO A 123 -2.29 0.36 -12.72
CA PRO A 123 -3.33 -0.62 -12.47
C PRO A 123 -3.44 -1.68 -13.55
N ALA A 124 -3.76 -2.90 -13.14
CA ALA A 124 -3.84 -4.11 -13.99
C ALA A 124 -2.51 -4.58 -14.62
N ALA A 125 -1.37 -3.93 -14.35
CA ALA A 125 -0.06 -4.51 -14.65
C ALA A 125 0.25 -5.71 -13.74
N ALA A 126 1.14 -6.61 -14.17
CA ALA A 126 1.44 -7.86 -13.45
C ALA A 126 1.89 -7.66 -11.99
N ASN A 127 2.56 -6.54 -11.70
CA ASN A 127 3.06 -6.18 -10.37
C ASN A 127 2.33 -4.93 -9.82
N ALA A 128 1.10 -4.66 -10.26
CA ALA A 128 0.32 -3.54 -9.75
C ALA A 128 0.24 -3.61 -8.21
N GLY A 129 0.51 -2.49 -7.56
CA GLY A 129 0.48 -2.35 -6.12
C GLY A 129 1.73 -2.81 -5.39
N LEU A 130 2.68 -3.46 -6.06
CA LEU A 130 3.99 -3.70 -5.49
C LEU A 130 4.87 -2.44 -5.63
N LEU A 131 5.67 -2.17 -4.62
CA LEU A 131 6.78 -1.21 -4.70
C LEU A 131 7.86 -1.76 -5.65
N THR A 132 8.31 -0.91 -6.57
CA THR A 132 9.40 -1.21 -7.51
C THR A 132 10.29 0.01 -7.69
N SER A 133 11.44 -0.16 -8.33
CA SER A 133 12.34 0.94 -8.65
C SER A 133 11.66 1.93 -9.58
N GLY A 134 11.66 3.20 -9.20
CA GLY A 134 11.20 4.32 -10.02
C GLY A 134 12.37 5.16 -10.54
N ALA A 135 12.07 6.04 -11.49
CA ALA A 135 13.00 7.05 -11.98
C ALA A 135 12.34 8.45 -11.94
N PHE A 136 13.07 9.42 -11.40
CA PHE A 136 12.62 10.81 -11.38
C PHE A 136 12.34 11.33 -12.80
N GLY A 137 11.24 12.06 -12.96
CA GLY A 137 10.82 12.60 -14.26
C GLY A 137 10.19 11.59 -15.22
N THR A 138 10.21 10.29 -14.89
CA THR A 138 9.61 9.23 -15.71
C THR A 138 8.43 8.57 -15.02
N ASN A 139 8.51 8.34 -13.71
CA ASN A 139 7.47 7.68 -12.95
C ASN A 139 6.91 8.62 -11.88
N THR A 140 5.66 8.38 -11.49
CA THR A 140 5.12 8.96 -10.25
C THR A 140 5.83 8.29 -9.09
N ILE A 141 6.56 9.07 -8.29
CA ILE A 141 7.29 8.54 -7.14
C ILE A 141 6.36 8.55 -5.92
N CYS A 142 6.30 7.41 -5.23
CA CYS A 142 5.49 7.20 -4.03
C CYS A 142 6.33 7.06 -2.74
N GLY A 143 7.64 6.94 -2.86
CA GLY A 143 8.53 6.89 -1.70
C GLY A 143 10.01 6.96 -2.06
N ILE A 144 10.82 7.21 -1.04
CA ILE A 144 12.27 7.19 -1.10
C ILE A 144 12.77 6.17 -0.08
N VAL A 145 13.60 5.23 -0.53
CA VAL A 145 14.15 4.16 0.33
C VAL A 145 14.97 4.77 1.46
N SER A 146 14.72 4.34 2.71
CA SER A 146 15.45 4.79 3.89
C SER A 146 16.62 3.86 4.21
N ASP A 147 16.32 2.61 4.58
CA ASP A 147 17.32 1.62 5.02
C ASP A 147 17.64 0.56 3.96
N GLY A 148 16.81 0.45 2.91
CA GLY A 148 16.92 -0.59 1.89
C GLY A 148 16.01 -1.80 2.14
N THR A 149 16.42 -2.95 1.60
CA THR A 149 15.73 -4.23 1.83
C THR A 149 16.29 -4.94 3.06
N LEU A 150 15.41 -5.30 3.97
CA LEU A 150 15.73 -5.95 5.24
C LEU A 150 14.96 -7.25 5.36
N THR A 151 15.26 -7.99 6.43
CA THR A 151 14.44 -9.11 6.88
C THR A 151 13.86 -8.74 8.24
N ASN A 152 12.53 -8.76 8.37
CA ASN A 152 11.85 -8.46 9.62
C ASN A 152 11.94 -9.63 10.63
N GLU A 153 11.38 -9.45 11.82
CA GLU A 153 11.33 -10.44 12.89
C GLU A 153 10.63 -11.76 12.51
N PHE A 154 9.74 -11.71 11.51
CA PHE A 154 9.03 -12.86 10.96
C PHE A 154 9.76 -13.53 9.79
N ARG A 155 11.01 -13.14 9.53
CA ARG A 155 11.86 -13.64 8.44
C ARG A 155 11.31 -13.34 7.04
N LYS A 156 10.54 -12.26 6.91
CA LYS A 156 10.02 -11.78 5.62
C LYS A 156 10.92 -10.68 5.09
N GLY A 157 11.12 -10.70 3.77
CA GLY A 157 11.71 -9.57 3.08
C GLY A 157 10.80 -8.37 3.22
N VAL A 158 11.38 -7.23 3.57
CA VAL A 158 10.68 -5.94 3.68
C VAL A 158 11.52 -4.83 3.07
N ILE A 159 10.86 -3.76 2.65
CA ILE A 159 11.52 -2.52 2.24
C ILE A 159 11.09 -1.39 3.17
N ARG A 160 12.06 -0.58 3.63
CA ARG A 160 11.79 0.63 4.41
C ARG A 160 11.96 1.88 3.58
N PHE A 161 11.03 2.81 3.73
CA PHE A 161 10.98 4.03 2.93
C PHE A 161 10.24 5.15 3.64
N TRP A 162 10.60 6.38 3.27
CA TRP A 162 9.81 7.57 3.55
C TRP A 162 8.81 7.78 2.41
N PRO A 163 7.50 7.88 2.71
CA PRO A 163 6.52 8.26 1.73
C PRO A 163 6.80 9.65 1.18
N VAL A 164 6.76 9.76 -0.14
CA VAL A 164 6.90 11.02 -0.87
C VAL A 164 5.97 10.95 -2.07
N PHE A 165 5.28 12.04 -2.38
CA PHE A 165 4.60 12.18 -3.66
C PHE A 165 5.37 13.13 -4.56
N LEU A 166 5.93 12.61 -5.65
CA LEU A 166 6.49 13.42 -6.72
C LEU A 166 5.85 13.01 -8.05
N PRO A 167 4.97 13.84 -8.63
CA PRO A 167 4.43 13.60 -9.96
C PRO A 167 5.51 13.79 -11.03
N HIS A 168 5.29 13.24 -12.22
CA HIS A 168 6.10 13.48 -13.40
C HIS A 168 5.32 14.26 -14.47
N ALA A 169 6.07 14.93 -15.34
CA ALA A 169 5.53 15.67 -16.48
C ALA A 169 5.16 14.76 -17.65
#